data_AF-A0A9D8S8I3-F1
#
_entry.id   AF-A0A9D8S8I3-F1
#
_cell.length_a   1.000
_cell.length_b   1.000
_cell.length_c   1.000
_cell.angle_alpha   90.00
_cell.angle_beta   90.00
_cell.angle_gamma   90.00
#
_symmetry.space_group_name_H-M   'P 1'
#
loop_
_entity.id
_entity.type
_entity.pdbx_description
1 polymer ?
#
loop_
_entity_poly.entity_id
_entity_poly.type
_entity_poly.pdbx_seq_one_letter_code
_entity_poly.pdbx_strand_id
1 'polypeptide(L)'
;MLELNYALEHIMKGIDETVTEYGFRPEYPDGVFPPQLPIEKDGEKSVIMYRSERGRIRIEHLGDKLSLFCAKADDEAPDDDMKRASLSLLDLENFNDKDLKYIYEEYIETFQKLFSQKNAGAGKKMPTPVSRTQAKSGALAYDANTLGSRFTTIYPELRDEYKNNLELYGEFLAEDFFVNHGNKYVIETIKENDKIKMRKLFNLLNDIYEDGTNDTQSLVAVTILGSSLAANPELIDIAKEHFSDTMMEPVSEIISYLRKSKSARMRLENPPLYKPQKQKKKGMFASMLGM
;
A
#
# COMPACT_ATOMS: atom_id res chain seq x y z
N MET A 1 37.17 9.36 -14.51
CA MET A 1 37.41 8.82 -13.15
C MET A 1 37.35 9.92 -12.08
N LEU A 2 38.04 11.06 -12.25
CA LEU A 2 37.96 12.17 -11.29
C LEU A 2 36.53 12.72 -11.15
N GLU A 3 35.86 12.98 -12.28
CA GLU A 3 34.48 13.49 -12.32
C GLU A 3 33.46 12.54 -11.68
N LEU A 4 33.59 11.24 -11.96
CA LEU A 4 32.73 10.22 -11.35
C LEU A 4 32.95 10.14 -9.83
N ASN A 5 34.19 10.20 -9.36
CA ASN A 5 34.48 10.19 -7.92
C ASN A 5 33.91 11.43 -7.25
N TYR A 6 34.01 12.61 -7.87
CA TYR A 6 33.40 13.84 -7.37
C TYR A 6 31.87 13.71 -7.27
N ALA A 7 31.22 13.21 -8.33
CA ALA A 7 29.77 13.01 -8.35
C ALA A 7 29.32 12.01 -7.27
N LEU A 8 29.98 10.86 -7.17
CA LEU A 8 29.66 9.85 -6.16
C LEU A 8 29.91 10.36 -4.74
N GLU A 9 31.02 11.07 -4.50
CA GLU A 9 31.29 11.69 -3.19
C GLU A 9 30.18 12.69 -2.80
N HIS A 10 29.73 13.52 -3.74
CA HIS A 10 28.68 14.51 -3.50
C HIS A 10 27.33 13.84 -3.20
N ILE A 11 26.99 12.79 -3.94
CA ILE A 11 25.77 12.02 -3.72
C ILE A 11 25.83 11.30 -2.38
N MET A 12 26.95 10.65 -2.06
CA MET A 12 27.17 10.01 -0.76
C MET A 12 26.99 11.01 0.39
N LYS A 13 27.62 12.19 0.30
CA LYS A 13 27.45 13.27 1.29
C LYS A 13 26.00 13.76 1.39
N GLY A 14 25.32 13.88 0.25
CA GLY A 14 23.92 14.30 0.19
C GLY A 14 22.98 13.35 0.91
N ILE A 15 23.19 12.03 0.76
CA ILE A 15 22.34 11.01 1.41
C ILE A 15 22.79 10.65 2.83
N ASP A 16 24.04 10.95 3.23
CA ASP A 16 24.71 10.39 4.41
C ASP A 16 23.90 10.55 5.69
N GLU A 17 23.45 11.77 6.00
CA GLU A 17 22.65 12.06 7.19
C GLU A 17 21.40 11.19 7.24
N THR A 18 20.69 11.11 6.11
CA THR A 18 19.45 10.34 6.00
C THR A 18 19.72 8.84 6.15
N VAL A 19 20.62 8.24 5.38
CA VAL A 19 20.83 6.78 5.45
C VAL A 19 21.41 6.36 6.81
N THR A 20 22.24 7.22 7.40
CA THR A 20 22.86 7.01 8.72
C THR A 20 21.82 6.99 9.84
N GLU A 21 20.80 7.86 9.79
CA GLU A 21 19.67 7.91 10.73
C GLU A 21 18.94 6.56 10.82
N TYR A 22 18.87 5.83 9.70
CA TYR A 22 18.21 4.54 9.60
C TYR A 22 19.14 3.34 9.88
N GLY A 23 20.39 3.61 10.29
CA GLY A 23 21.37 2.59 10.65
C GLY A 23 22.15 2.00 9.47
N PHE A 24 22.00 2.55 8.25
CA PHE A 24 22.82 2.15 7.12
C PHE A 24 24.23 2.70 7.25
N ARG A 25 25.21 1.87 6.90
CA ARG A 25 26.62 2.25 6.83
C ARG A 25 27.22 1.76 5.52
N PRO A 26 28.13 2.53 4.90
CA PRO A 26 28.82 2.08 3.71
C PRO A 26 29.71 0.88 4.04
N GLU A 27 29.73 -0.09 3.13
CA GLU A 27 30.61 -1.24 3.16
C GLU A 27 31.88 -0.91 2.38
N TYR A 28 33.05 -1.09 3.01
CA TYR A 28 34.34 -0.80 2.39
C TYR A 28 34.92 -2.08 1.78
N PRO A 29 35.29 -2.08 0.48
CA PRO A 29 35.98 -3.19 -0.13
C PRO A 29 37.33 -3.48 0.54
N ASP A 30 37.84 -4.71 0.38
CA ASP A 30 39.11 -5.12 0.97
C ASP A 30 40.25 -4.16 0.60
N GLY A 31 40.93 -3.63 1.63
CA GLY A 31 42.05 -2.71 1.47
C GLY A 31 41.66 -1.25 1.22
N VAL A 32 40.37 -0.92 1.14
CA VAL A 32 39.87 0.46 1.04
C VAL A 32 39.46 0.92 2.44
N PHE A 33 39.92 2.11 2.85
CA PHE A 33 39.62 2.66 4.17
C PHE A 33 39.33 4.16 4.08
N PRO A 34 38.50 4.72 5.01
CA PRO A 34 38.33 6.16 5.12
C PRO A 34 39.70 6.89 5.17
N PRO A 35 39.88 8.00 4.44
CA PRO A 35 38.86 8.80 3.76
C PRO A 35 38.60 8.39 2.29
N GLN A 36 39.11 7.26 1.81
CA GLN A 36 38.87 6.82 0.44
C GLN A 36 37.39 6.44 0.24
N LEU A 37 36.84 6.70 -0.95
CA LEU A 37 35.46 6.33 -1.24
C LEU A 37 35.32 4.81 -1.31
N PRO A 38 34.25 4.22 -0.73
CA PRO A 38 33.97 2.79 -0.74
C PRO A 38 33.40 2.35 -2.11
N ILE A 39 34.19 2.52 -3.18
CA ILE A 39 33.80 2.18 -4.54
C ILE A 39 34.40 0.82 -4.90
N GLU A 40 33.53 -0.15 -5.16
CA GLU A 40 33.90 -1.42 -5.78
C GLU A 40 33.80 -1.32 -7.30
N LYS A 41 34.75 -1.94 -8.02
CA LYS A 41 34.77 -2.00 -9.48
C LYS A 41 34.40 -3.41 -9.95
N ASP A 42 33.29 -3.51 -10.65
CA ASP A 42 32.85 -4.74 -11.32
C ASP A 42 32.77 -4.49 -12.83
N GLY A 43 33.86 -4.80 -13.54
CA GLY A 43 33.99 -4.46 -14.97
C GLY A 43 33.88 -2.95 -15.21
N GLU A 44 32.86 -2.54 -15.97
CA GLU A 44 32.57 -1.12 -16.25
C GLU A 44 31.74 -0.44 -15.15
N LYS A 45 31.21 -1.22 -14.21
CA LYS A 45 30.37 -0.72 -13.12
C LYS A 45 31.22 -0.14 -11.99
N SER A 46 30.68 0.89 -11.36
CA SER A 46 31.18 1.41 -10.08
C SER A 46 30.06 1.30 -9.06
N VAL A 47 30.33 0.61 -7.95
CA VAL A 47 29.31 0.21 -6.98
C VAL A 47 29.67 0.75 -5.61
N ILE A 48 28.68 1.30 -4.90
CA ILE A 48 28.77 1.61 -3.47
C ILE A 48 27.65 0.86 -2.76
N MET A 49 28.04 0.02 -1.80
CA MET A 49 27.11 -0.76 -0.99
C MET A 49 26.93 -0.13 0.39
N TYR A 50 25.69 -0.15 0.88
CA TYR A 50 25.34 0.17 2.26
C TYR A 50 24.57 -1.00 2.88
N ARG A 51 24.87 -1.32 4.14
CA ARG A 51 24.17 -2.37 4.90
C ARG A 51 23.64 -1.85 6.23
N SER A 52 22.55 -2.44 6.68
CA SER A 52 21.99 -2.29 8.03
C SER A 52 21.21 -3.54 8.43
N GLU A 53 20.72 -3.58 9.66
CA GLU A 53 19.71 -4.57 10.09
C GLU A 53 18.37 -4.45 9.35
N ARG A 54 18.11 -3.32 8.66
CA ARG A 54 16.86 -3.09 7.92
C ARG A 54 16.92 -3.55 6.47
N GLY A 55 18.11 -3.86 5.96
CA GLY A 55 18.31 -4.26 4.58
C GLY A 55 19.60 -3.72 3.96
N ARG A 56 19.59 -3.60 2.63
CA ARG A 56 20.74 -3.26 1.79
C ARG A 56 20.38 -2.21 0.75
N ILE A 57 21.32 -1.32 0.46
CA ILE A 57 21.20 -0.32 -0.61
C ILE A 57 22.45 -0.38 -1.45
N ARG A 58 22.27 -0.27 -2.77
CA ARG A 58 23.35 -0.22 -3.74
C ARG A 58 23.18 1.01 -4.63
N ILE A 59 24.24 1.81 -4.73
CA ILE A 59 24.35 2.84 -5.78
C ILE A 59 25.27 2.26 -6.85
N GLU A 60 24.77 2.14 -8.07
CA GLU A 60 25.52 1.61 -9.21
C GLU A 60 25.61 2.66 -10.31
N HIS A 61 26.83 2.92 -10.78
CA HIS A 61 27.08 3.69 -12.00
C HIS A 61 27.50 2.77 -13.14
N LEU A 62 26.81 2.84 -14.27
CA LEU A 62 27.15 2.12 -15.51
C LEU A 62 26.79 2.97 -16.74
N GLY A 63 27.80 3.33 -17.54
CA GLY A 63 27.61 4.22 -18.70
C GLY A 63 27.20 5.62 -18.25
N ASP A 64 26.02 6.07 -18.69
CA ASP A 64 25.38 7.34 -18.31
C ASP A 64 24.32 7.18 -17.20
N LYS A 65 24.20 5.98 -16.63
CA LYS A 65 23.15 5.63 -15.67
C LYS A 65 23.70 5.60 -14.26
N LEU A 66 22.95 6.21 -13.36
CA LEU A 66 23.09 6.05 -11.93
C LEU A 66 21.82 5.40 -11.38
N SER A 67 21.96 4.20 -10.81
CA SER A 67 20.85 3.40 -10.31
C SER A 67 20.93 3.26 -8.79
N LEU A 68 19.78 3.42 -8.13
CA LEU A 68 19.59 3.04 -6.73
C LEU A 68 18.88 1.69 -6.69
N PHE A 69 19.45 0.72 -5.99
CA PHE A 69 18.80 -0.55 -5.68
C PHE A 69 18.59 -0.67 -4.17
N CYS A 70 17.48 -1.30 -3.78
CA CYS A 70 17.12 -1.48 -2.39
C CYS A 70 16.62 -2.91 -2.16
N ALA A 71 16.97 -3.49 -1.03
CA ALA A 71 16.44 -4.76 -0.54
C ALA A 71 16.15 -4.63 0.95
N LYS A 72 15.00 -5.12 1.42
CA LYS A 72 14.68 -5.17 2.86
C LYS A 72 15.39 -6.36 3.53
N ALA A 73 15.42 -6.40 4.85
CA ALA A 73 16.11 -7.44 5.61
C ALA A 73 15.57 -8.86 5.36
N ASP A 74 14.29 -8.98 5.03
CA ASP A 74 13.59 -10.23 4.70
C ASP A 74 13.72 -10.62 3.21
N ASP A 75 14.36 -9.78 2.40
CA ASP A 75 14.62 -10.08 0.99
C ASP A 75 15.87 -10.96 0.87
N GLU A 76 15.66 -12.24 0.52
CA GLU A 76 16.72 -13.24 0.33
C GLU A 76 17.47 -13.10 -1.00
N ALA A 77 17.12 -12.12 -1.85
CA ALA A 77 17.82 -11.91 -3.11
C ALA A 77 19.33 -11.67 -2.86
N PRO A 78 20.22 -12.30 -3.65
CA PRO A 78 21.65 -11.97 -3.59
C PRO A 78 21.87 -10.50 -3.99
N ASP A 79 23.02 -9.93 -3.62
CA ASP A 79 23.31 -8.51 -3.86
C ASP A 79 23.21 -8.14 -5.36
N ASP A 80 23.57 -9.07 -6.25
CA ASP A 80 23.49 -8.87 -7.70
C ASP A 80 22.07 -8.77 -8.24
N ASP A 81 21.11 -9.42 -7.59
CA ASP A 81 19.70 -9.51 -8.00
C ASP A 81 18.77 -8.54 -7.25
N MET A 82 19.35 -7.57 -6.53
CA MET A 82 18.57 -6.53 -5.85
C MET A 82 17.66 -5.79 -6.83
N LYS A 83 16.46 -5.40 -6.37
CA LYS A 83 15.50 -4.65 -7.20
C LYS A 83 15.91 -3.18 -7.32
N ARG A 84 15.88 -2.66 -8.55
CA ARG A 84 16.15 -1.24 -8.81
C ARG A 84 14.97 -0.40 -8.33
N ALA A 85 15.24 0.52 -7.42
CA ALA A 85 14.28 1.42 -6.80
C ALA A 85 14.19 2.76 -7.55
N SER A 86 15.31 3.28 -8.05
CA SER A 86 15.37 4.50 -8.86
C SER A 86 16.46 4.42 -9.92
N LEU A 87 16.33 5.20 -10.98
CA LEU A 87 17.27 5.34 -12.08
C LEU A 87 17.31 6.82 -12.49
N SER A 88 18.51 7.40 -12.42
CA SER A 88 18.79 8.75 -12.88
C SER A 88 19.87 8.70 -13.97
N LEU A 89 19.93 9.74 -14.81
CA LEU A 89 21.00 9.89 -15.79
C LEU A 89 22.03 10.87 -15.26
N LEU A 90 23.31 10.56 -15.46
CA LEU A 90 24.43 11.41 -15.07
C LEU A 90 25.34 11.63 -16.29
N ASP A 91 25.24 12.81 -16.88
CA ASP A 91 26.16 13.24 -17.93
C ASP A 91 27.48 13.71 -17.28
N LEU A 92 28.47 12.81 -17.25
CA LEU A 92 29.79 13.07 -16.67
C LEU A 92 30.57 14.21 -17.36
N GLU A 93 30.14 14.67 -18.53
CA GLU A 93 30.80 15.76 -19.25
C GLU A 93 30.23 17.14 -18.86
N ASN A 94 28.95 17.21 -18.49
CA ASN A 94 28.24 18.50 -18.35
C ASN A 94 27.42 18.65 -17.05
N PHE A 95 27.46 17.71 -16.12
CA PHE A 95 26.72 17.82 -14.86
C PHE A 95 27.20 19.02 -14.01
N ASN A 96 26.30 19.52 -13.19
CA ASN A 96 26.61 20.51 -12.15
C ASN A 96 26.00 20.09 -10.79
N ASP A 97 26.30 20.85 -9.74
CA ASP A 97 25.85 20.54 -8.38
C ASP A 97 24.32 20.46 -8.23
N LYS A 98 23.53 21.16 -9.07
CA LYS A 98 22.06 21.05 -9.04
C LYS A 98 21.58 19.69 -9.55
N ASP A 99 22.27 19.13 -10.55
CA ASP A 99 21.94 17.81 -11.08
C ASP A 99 22.22 16.74 -10.02
N LEU A 100 23.37 16.83 -9.36
CA LEU A 100 23.72 15.93 -8.25
C LEU A 100 22.74 16.06 -7.07
N LYS A 101 22.33 17.30 -6.77
CA LYS A 101 21.32 17.58 -5.77
C LYS A 101 19.98 16.94 -6.08
N TYR A 102 19.49 17.11 -7.31
CA TYR A 102 18.26 16.48 -7.74
C TYR A 102 18.32 14.95 -7.58
N ILE A 103 19.44 14.34 -7.98
CA ILE A 103 19.65 12.89 -7.88
C ILE A 103 19.65 12.43 -6.42
N TYR A 104 20.42 13.05 -5.53
CA TYR A 104 20.47 12.59 -4.15
C TYR A 104 19.15 12.88 -3.40
N GLU A 105 18.43 13.96 -3.74
CA GLU A 105 17.10 14.24 -3.17
C GLU A 105 16.08 13.19 -3.62
N GLU A 106 16.09 12.78 -4.90
CA GLU A 106 15.27 11.66 -5.40
C GLU A 106 15.59 10.36 -4.66
N TYR A 107 16.88 10.10 -4.41
CA TYR A 107 17.32 8.90 -3.70
C TYR A 107 16.90 8.95 -2.23
N ILE A 108 16.99 10.10 -1.57
CA ILE A 108 16.47 10.31 -0.21
C ILE A 108 14.98 10.03 -0.17
N GLU A 109 14.19 10.59 -1.08
CA GLU A 109 12.75 10.35 -1.13
C GLU A 109 12.42 8.86 -1.35
N THR A 110 13.13 8.22 -2.27
CA THR A 110 12.93 6.80 -2.59
C THR A 110 13.33 5.91 -1.41
N PHE A 111 14.48 6.19 -0.81
CA PHE A 111 14.97 5.53 0.39
C PHE A 111 13.99 5.70 1.55
N GLN A 112 13.54 6.93 1.83
CA GLN A 112 12.58 7.21 2.88
C GLN A 112 11.24 6.51 2.62
N LYS A 113 10.71 6.51 1.39
CA LYS A 113 9.49 5.74 1.07
C LYS A 113 9.65 4.24 1.40
N LEU A 114 10.83 3.67 1.20
CA LEU A 114 11.10 2.25 1.41
C LEU A 114 11.46 1.90 2.87
N PHE A 115 12.18 2.77 3.58
CA PHE A 115 12.78 2.50 4.89
C PHE A 115 12.29 3.44 6.02
N SER A 116 11.65 4.57 5.69
CA SER A 116 10.76 5.36 6.60
C SER A 116 9.40 4.74 6.78
N GLN A 117 9.09 3.68 6.04
CA GLN A 117 8.37 2.57 6.65
C GLN A 117 9.23 2.07 7.80
N LYS A 118 9.10 2.74 8.96
CA LYS A 118 9.36 2.14 10.26
C LYS A 118 8.77 0.73 10.18
N ASN A 119 9.40 -0.22 10.84
CA ASN A 119 8.61 -1.24 11.52
C ASN A 119 7.51 -0.47 12.27
N ALA A 120 6.34 -0.34 11.66
CA ALA A 120 5.23 0.42 12.23
C ALA A 120 4.59 -0.37 13.37
N GLY A 121 5.17 -1.53 13.72
CA GLY A 121 4.82 -2.41 14.83
C GLY A 121 5.33 -2.02 16.20
N ALA A 122 5.61 -0.74 16.47
CA ALA A 122 5.79 -0.28 17.85
C ALA A 122 5.24 1.13 18.07
N GLY A 123 3.91 1.25 18.11
CA GLY A 123 3.27 2.27 18.94
C GLY A 123 2.38 3.31 18.26
N LYS A 124 2.03 3.19 16.97
CA LYS A 124 0.88 3.96 16.45
C LYS A 124 -0.37 3.37 17.09
N LYS A 125 -0.99 4.09 18.04
CA LYS A 125 -2.23 3.64 18.67
C LYS A 125 -3.22 3.28 17.56
N MET A 126 -3.75 2.06 17.60
CA MET A 126 -4.78 1.63 16.65
C MET A 126 -5.88 2.70 16.61
N PRO A 127 -6.34 3.11 15.42
CA PRO A 127 -7.35 4.14 15.34
C PRO A 127 -8.59 3.70 16.13
N THR A 128 -9.11 4.59 16.96
CA THR A 128 -10.22 4.27 17.86
C THR A 128 -11.47 3.95 17.03
N PRO A 129 -12.06 2.76 17.16
CA PRO A 129 -13.29 2.45 16.46
C PRO A 129 -14.45 3.29 16.98
N VAL A 130 -15.37 3.65 16.10
CA VAL A 130 -16.61 4.35 16.46
C VAL A 130 -17.45 3.45 17.38
N SER A 131 -17.85 3.99 18.53
CA SER A 131 -18.68 3.24 19.48
C SER A 131 -20.11 3.09 18.97
N ARG A 132 -20.81 2.04 19.43
CA ARG A 132 -22.22 1.83 19.07
C ARG A 132 -23.12 3.00 19.49
N THR A 133 -22.84 3.63 20.62
CA THR A 133 -23.59 4.79 21.10
C THR A 133 -23.44 5.99 20.16
N GLN A 134 -22.21 6.28 19.70
CA GLN A 134 -21.96 7.37 18.75
C GLN A 134 -22.62 7.13 17.39
N ALA A 135 -22.62 5.88 16.92
CA ALA A 135 -23.30 5.48 15.69
C ALA A 135 -24.82 5.61 15.79
N LYS A 136 -25.44 4.98 16.78
CA LYS A 136 -26.91 5.00 16.94
C LYS A 136 -27.47 6.37 17.31
N SER A 137 -26.67 7.27 17.88
CA SER A 137 -27.09 8.67 18.09
C SER A 137 -26.93 9.54 16.84
N GLY A 138 -26.36 9.01 15.75
CA GLY A 138 -26.02 9.77 14.55
C GLY A 138 -24.87 10.77 14.73
N ALA A 139 -24.11 10.68 15.83
CA ALA A 139 -23.01 11.61 16.10
C ALA A 139 -21.81 11.35 15.20
N LEU A 140 -21.54 10.08 14.90
CA LEU A 140 -20.51 9.62 13.96
C LEU A 140 -21.07 8.40 13.22
N ALA A 141 -20.71 8.20 11.95
CA ALA A 141 -21.03 6.96 11.23
C ALA A 141 -19.88 5.95 11.39
N TYR A 142 -20.18 4.65 11.29
CA TYR A 142 -19.14 3.63 11.23
C TYR A 142 -18.27 3.79 9.98
N ASP A 143 -16.97 3.71 10.19
CA ASP A 143 -15.95 3.76 9.14
C ASP A 143 -15.31 2.39 8.91
N ALA A 144 -14.48 2.31 7.86
CA ALA A 144 -13.77 1.10 7.49
C ALA A 144 -12.89 0.56 8.63
N ASN A 145 -12.25 1.44 9.41
CA ASN A 145 -11.47 1.06 10.59
C ASN A 145 -12.34 0.41 11.67
N THR A 146 -13.54 0.94 11.92
CA THR A 146 -14.49 0.37 12.88
C THR A 146 -14.94 -1.03 12.44
N LEU A 147 -15.21 -1.20 11.14
CA LEU A 147 -15.51 -2.51 10.58
C LEU A 147 -14.35 -3.48 10.79
N GLY A 148 -13.12 -3.14 10.38
CA GLY A 148 -11.94 -4.01 10.54
C GLY A 148 -11.66 -4.36 12.00
N SER A 149 -11.67 -3.36 12.89
CA SER A 149 -11.47 -3.54 14.33
C SER A 149 -12.50 -4.49 14.96
N ARG A 150 -13.80 -4.31 14.65
CA ARG A 150 -14.85 -5.21 15.16
C ARG A 150 -14.79 -6.58 14.50
N PHE A 151 -14.40 -6.67 13.23
CA PHE A 151 -14.24 -7.92 12.52
C PHE A 151 -13.17 -8.80 13.19
N THR A 152 -12.02 -8.23 13.56
CA THR A 152 -10.97 -8.94 14.32
C THR A 152 -11.33 -9.25 15.77
N THR A 153 -12.48 -8.77 16.26
CA THR A 153 -13.05 -9.23 17.54
C THR A 153 -13.82 -10.55 17.37
N ILE A 154 -14.43 -10.75 16.19
CA ILE A 154 -15.07 -12.02 15.82
C ILE A 154 -14.03 -13.06 15.39
N TYR A 155 -12.99 -12.62 14.68
CA TYR A 155 -11.87 -13.44 14.18
C TYR A 155 -10.53 -12.94 14.76
N PRO A 156 -10.19 -13.27 16.03
CA PRO A 156 -8.97 -12.82 16.69
C PRO A 156 -7.67 -13.14 15.95
N GLU A 157 -7.66 -14.20 15.16
CA GLU A 157 -6.57 -14.65 14.32
C GLU A 157 -6.18 -13.62 13.24
N LEU A 158 -7.10 -12.74 12.83
CA LEU A 158 -6.85 -11.69 11.84
C LEU A 158 -6.26 -10.40 12.41
N ARG A 159 -5.97 -10.36 13.72
CA ARG A 159 -5.52 -9.12 14.38
C ARG A 159 -4.16 -8.66 13.90
N ASP A 160 -3.27 -9.60 13.57
CA ASP A 160 -1.92 -9.24 13.16
C ASP A 160 -1.92 -8.78 11.70
N GLU A 161 -2.71 -9.39 10.82
CA GLU A 161 -2.95 -8.93 9.46
C GLU A 161 -3.59 -7.53 9.44
N TYR A 162 -4.53 -7.28 10.33
CA TYR A 162 -5.16 -5.96 10.48
C TYR A 162 -4.15 -4.88 10.88
N LYS A 163 -3.27 -5.18 11.85
CA LYS A 163 -2.18 -4.28 12.25
C LYS A 163 -1.19 -4.09 11.11
N ASN A 164 -0.75 -5.17 10.48
CA ASN A 164 0.20 -5.13 9.37
C ASN A 164 -0.34 -4.29 8.20
N ASN A 165 -1.64 -4.35 7.91
CA ASN A 165 -2.28 -3.51 6.90
C ASN A 165 -2.25 -2.01 7.30
N LEU A 166 -2.64 -1.68 8.54
CA LEU A 166 -2.53 -0.32 9.09
C LEU A 166 -1.09 0.21 9.05
N GLU A 167 -0.13 -0.66 9.31
CA GLU A 167 1.30 -0.38 9.32
C GLU A 167 1.85 -0.13 7.92
N LEU A 168 1.45 -0.97 6.96
CA LEU A 168 1.89 -0.91 5.57
C LEU A 168 1.39 0.35 4.86
N TYR A 169 0.10 0.67 5.04
CA TYR A 169 -0.56 1.76 4.32
C TYR A 169 -0.67 3.05 5.13
N GLY A 170 -0.32 3.04 6.42
CA GLY A 170 -0.40 4.18 7.32
C GLY A 170 -1.82 4.50 7.84
N GLU A 171 -2.83 3.97 7.17
CA GLU A 171 -4.25 3.89 7.53
C GLU A 171 -4.80 2.51 7.14
N PHE A 172 -6.03 2.19 7.56
CA PHE A 172 -6.59 0.88 7.27
C PHE A 172 -7.10 0.82 5.83
N LEU A 173 -6.39 0.11 4.96
CA LEU A 173 -6.80 -0.18 3.59
C LEU A 173 -7.69 -1.41 3.58
N ALA A 174 -8.99 -1.18 3.77
CA ALA A 174 -9.95 -2.24 4.05
C ALA A 174 -10.17 -3.18 2.86
N GLU A 175 -10.18 -2.67 1.64
CA GLU A 175 -10.31 -3.49 0.42
C GLU A 175 -9.20 -4.55 0.36
N ASP A 176 -7.95 -4.14 0.56
CA ASP A 176 -6.79 -5.04 0.58
C ASP A 176 -6.93 -6.10 1.68
N PHE A 177 -7.25 -5.68 2.91
CA PHE A 177 -7.43 -6.58 4.04
C PHE A 177 -8.53 -7.63 3.80
N PHE A 178 -9.70 -7.20 3.31
CA PHE A 178 -10.83 -8.13 3.10
C PHE A 178 -10.59 -9.05 1.90
N VAL A 179 -10.06 -8.54 0.79
CA VAL A 179 -9.78 -9.36 -0.39
C VAL A 179 -8.72 -10.43 -0.08
N ASN A 180 -7.64 -10.07 0.61
CA ASN A 180 -6.52 -10.98 0.84
C ASN A 180 -6.70 -11.88 2.08
N HIS A 181 -7.49 -11.44 3.07
CA HIS A 181 -7.61 -12.15 4.36
C HIS A 181 -9.06 -12.35 4.79
N GLY A 182 -9.82 -11.27 4.97
CA GLY A 182 -11.12 -11.32 5.66
C GLY A 182 -12.21 -12.14 4.96
N ASN A 183 -12.31 -12.05 3.62
CA ASN A 183 -13.39 -12.69 2.87
C ASN A 183 -13.38 -14.22 2.95
N LYS A 184 -12.20 -14.83 3.14
CA LYS A 184 -12.09 -16.27 3.37
C LYS A 184 -12.89 -16.69 4.61
N TYR A 185 -12.76 -15.97 5.71
CA TYR A 185 -13.46 -16.26 6.97
C TYR A 185 -14.97 -16.02 6.89
N VAL A 186 -15.38 -15.02 6.10
CA VAL A 186 -16.80 -14.79 5.79
C VAL A 186 -17.40 -16.01 5.08
N ILE A 187 -16.73 -16.48 4.01
CA ILE A 187 -17.18 -17.65 3.25
C ILE A 187 -17.15 -18.91 4.10
N GLU A 188 -16.09 -19.15 4.88
CA GLU A 188 -16.00 -20.31 5.78
C GLU A 188 -17.13 -20.30 6.81
N THR A 189 -17.43 -19.15 7.42
CA THR A 189 -18.52 -19.02 8.39
C THR A 189 -19.88 -19.34 7.77
N ILE A 190 -20.13 -18.88 6.53
CA ILE A 190 -21.38 -19.18 5.82
C ILE A 190 -21.45 -20.68 5.45
N LYS A 191 -20.33 -21.26 5.03
CA LYS A 191 -20.22 -22.70 4.70
C LYS A 191 -20.45 -23.60 5.92
N GLU A 192 -19.88 -23.23 7.07
CA GLU A 192 -20.08 -23.96 8.33
C GLU A 192 -21.54 -23.90 8.80
N ASN A 193 -22.24 -22.80 8.50
CA ASN A 193 -23.62 -22.55 8.90
C ASN A 193 -23.86 -22.73 10.41
N ASP A 194 -22.84 -22.42 11.23
CA ASP A 194 -22.98 -22.41 12.68
C ASP A 194 -23.82 -21.20 13.09
N LYS A 195 -24.96 -21.46 13.76
CA LYS A 195 -25.93 -20.42 14.11
C LYS A 195 -25.35 -19.28 14.94
N ILE A 196 -24.37 -19.57 15.81
CA ILE A 196 -23.78 -18.57 16.69
C ILE A 196 -22.80 -17.69 15.91
N LYS A 197 -21.93 -18.31 15.09
CA LYS A 197 -20.98 -17.59 14.24
C LYS A 197 -21.70 -16.76 13.17
N MET A 198 -22.69 -17.33 12.50
CA MET A 198 -23.53 -16.64 11.51
C MET A 198 -24.19 -15.40 12.11
N ARG A 199 -24.83 -15.54 13.27
CA ARG A 199 -25.45 -14.41 13.96
C ARG A 199 -24.43 -13.33 14.33
N LYS A 200 -23.24 -13.69 14.83
CA LYS A 200 -22.19 -12.72 15.17
C LYS A 200 -21.71 -11.95 13.94
N LEU A 201 -21.41 -12.66 12.85
CA LEU A 201 -20.95 -12.08 11.60
C LEU A 201 -22.00 -11.14 11.01
N PHE A 202 -23.23 -11.60 10.82
CA PHE A 202 -24.26 -10.81 10.17
C PHE A 202 -24.77 -9.67 11.05
N ASN A 203 -24.82 -9.82 12.37
CA ASN A 203 -25.10 -8.67 13.25
C ASN A 203 -24.05 -7.57 13.09
N LEU A 204 -22.77 -7.93 12.94
CA LEU A 204 -21.73 -6.94 12.66
C LEU A 204 -21.94 -6.28 11.29
N LEU A 205 -22.12 -7.07 10.24
CA LEU A 205 -22.26 -6.52 8.88
C LEU A 205 -23.51 -5.65 8.74
N ASN A 206 -24.64 -6.07 9.31
CA ASN A 206 -25.88 -5.30 9.34
C ASN A 206 -25.70 -3.99 10.13
N ASP A 207 -25.12 -4.04 11.34
CA ASP A 207 -24.86 -2.83 12.15
C ASP A 207 -23.98 -1.83 11.37
N ILE A 208 -22.91 -2.32 10.73
CA ILE A 208 -21.98 -1.49 9.95
C ILE A 208 -22.66 -0.92 8.71
N TYR A 209 -23.51 -1.70 8.03
CA TYR A 209 -24.21 -1.25 6.84
C TYR A 209 -25.28 -0.20 7.17
N GLU A 210 -26.03 -0.37 8.26
CA GLU A 210 -27.11 0.55 8.63
C GLU A 210 -26.59 1.90 9.12
N ASP A 211 -25.54 1.92 9.93
CA ASP A 211 -25.02 3.16 10.55
C ASP A 211 -23.64 3.56 10.00
N GLY A 212 -23.22 3.03 8.84
CA GLY A 212 -21.92 3.29 8.24
C GLY A 212 -21.89 4.43 7.23
N THR A 213 -20.69 4.93 6.93
CA THR A 213 -20.50 5.84 5.79
C THR A 213 -20.81 5.13 4.47
N ASN A 214 -21.16 5.88 3.42
CA ASN A 214 -21.45 5.31 2.09
C ASN A 214 -20.31 4.42 1.58
N ASP A 215 -19.06 4.81 1.83
CA ASP A 215 -17.89 4.01 1.44
C ASP A 215 -17.82 2.69 2.22
N THR A 216 -18.11 2.72 3.52
CA THR A 216 -18.12 1.52 4.37
C THR A 216 -19.31 0.60 4.02
N GLN A 217 -20.47 1.17 3.69
CA GLN A 217 -21.61 0.43 3.16
C GLN A 217 -21.26 -0.26 1.84
N SER A 218 -20.58 0.47 0.94
CA SER A 218 -20.12 -0.06 -0.35
C SER A 218 -19.10 -1.18 -0.16
N LEU A 219 -18.19 -1.05 0.80
CA LEU A 219 -17.23 -2.10 1.16
C LEU A 219 -17.94 -3.38 1.62
N VAL A 220 -18.94 -3.28 2.50
CA VAL A 220 -19.74 -4.44 2.93
C VAL A 220 -20.50 -5.06 1.75
N ALA A 221 -21.21 -4.23 0.98
CA ALA A 221 -22.11 -4.71 -0.05
C ALA A 221 -21.39 -5.24 -1.30
N VAL A 222 -20.31 -4.60 -1.73
CA VAL A 222 -19.57 -4.95 -2.95
C VAL A 222 -18.42 -5.89 -2.65
N THR A 223 -17.52 -5.52 -1.75
CA THR A 223 -16.24 -6.23 -1.54
C THR A 223 -16.43 -7.46 -0.68
N ILE A 224 -17.17 -7.36 0.43
CA ILE A 224 -17.29 -8.45 1.40
C ILE A 224 -18.37 -9.45 0.98
N LEU A 225 -19.60 -8.99 0.79
CA LEU A 225 -20.73 -9.86 0.47
C LEU A 225 -20.90 -10.07 -1.04
N GLY A 226 -20.97 -8.99 -1.81
CA GLY A 226 -21.28 -9.03 -3.25
C GLY A 226 -20.31 -9.89 -4.05
N SER A 227 -19.01 -9.57 -3.97
CA SER A 227 -17.94 -10.29 -4.68
C SER A 227 -17.86 -11.75 -4.21
N SER A 228 -17.81 -11.98 -2.90
CA SER A 228 -17.65 -13.31 -2.33
C SER A 228 -18.83 -14.24 -2.64
N LEU A 229 -20.08 -13.75 -2.53
CA LEU A 229 -21.28 -14.55 -2.82
C LEU A 229 -21.54 -14.69 -4.32
N ALA A 230 -21.14 -13.71 -5.14
CA ALA A 230 -21.18 -13.88 -6.60
C ALA A 230 -20.23 -15.00 -7.06
N ALA A 231 -19.10 -15.18 -6.37
CA ALA A 231 -18.15 -16.27 -6.61
C ALA A 231 -18.59 -17.63 -6.00
N ASN A 232 -19.48 -17.63 -5.00
CA ASN A 232 -19.99 -18.84 -4.31
C ASN A 232 -21.54 -18.88 -4.31
N PRO A 233 -22.19 -19.11 -5.47
CA PRO A 233 -23.64 -18.96 -5.60
C PRO A 233 -24.48 -19.87 -4.68
N GLU A 234 -23.94 -21.02 -4.30
CA GLU A 234 -24.57 -21.99 -3.41
C GLU A 234 -24.79 -21.46 -1.98
N LEU A 235 -24.06 -20.40 -1.61
CA LEU A 235 -24.13 -19.79 -0.27
C LEU A 235 -25.10 -18.61 -0.20
N ILE A 236 -25.64 -18.17 -1.33
CA ILE A 236 -26.44 -16.94 -1.42
C ILE A 236 -27.69 -17.03 -0.53
N ASP A 237 -28.45 -18.12 -0.64
CA ASP A 237 -29.72 -18.24 0.08
C ASP A 237 -29.50 -18.36 1.59
N ILE A 238 -28.44 -19.09 2.00
CA ILE A 238 -28.02 -19.19 3.40
C ILE A 238 -27.67 -17.81 3.96
N ALA A 239 -26.89 -17.02 3.22
CA ALA A 239 -26.48 -15.69 3.67
C ALA A 239 -27.66 -14.71 3.75
N LYS A 240 -28.56 -14.75 2.76
CA LYS A 240 -29.72 -13.85 2.66
C LYS A 240 -30.64 -13.92 3.87
N GLU A 241 -30.84 -15.09 4.46
CA GLU A 241 -31.66 -15.25 5.67
C GLU A 241 -31.20 -14.38 6.85
N HIS A 242 -29.96 -13.87 6.80
CA HIS A 242 -29.38 -13.04 7.86
C HIS A 242 -29.19 -11.57 7.49
N PHE A 243 -29.50 -11.17 6.25
CA PHE A 243 -29.38 -9.77 5.84
C PHE A 243 -30.44 -8.92 6.53
N SER A 244 -30.09 -7.68 6.89
CA SER A 244 -31.10 -6.69 7.30
C SER A 244 -31.97 -6.27 6.11
N ASP A 245 -33.15 -5.71 6.40
CA ASP A 245 -34.08 -5.22 5.38
C ASP A 245 -33.42 -4.18 4.46
N THR A 246 -32.55 -3.33 5.00
CA THR A 246 -31.84 -2.28 4.25
C THR A 246 -30.71 -2.84 3.37
N MET A 247 -30.11 -3.96 3.75
CA MET A 247 -29.00 -4.58 3.03
C MET A 247 -29.48 -5.59 1.97
N MET A 248 -30.65 -6.20 2.19
CA MET A 248 -31.16 -7.31 1.37
C MET A 248 -31.20 -7.02 -0.13
N GLU A 249 -31.90 -5.95 -0.52
CA GLU A 249 -32.10 -5.61 -1.93
C GLU A 249 -30.80 -5.13 -2.59
N PRO A 250 -30.05 -4.14 -2.04
CA PRO A 250 -28.81 -3.66 -2.65
C PRO A 250 -27.76 -4.76 -2.88
N VAL A 251 -27.55 -5.62 -1.88
CA VAL A 251 -26.57 -6.72 -2.01
C VAL A 251 -27.05 -7.76 -3.01
N SER A 252 -28.35 -8.07 -3.05
CA SER A 252 -28.90 -9.01 -4.04
C SER A 252 -28.71 -8.52 -5.48
N GLU A 253 -28.89 -7.22 -5.72
CA GLU A 253 -28.67 -6.62 -7.02
C GLU A 253 -27.19 -6.66 -7.44
N ILE A 254 -26.28 -6.32 -6.51
CA ILE A 254 -24.83 -6.40 -6.74
C ILE A 254 -24.42 -7.83 -7.10
N ILE A 255 -24.87 -8.83 -6.34
CA ILE A 255 -24.57 -10.26 -6.62
C ILE A 255 -25.09 -10.63 -8.02
N SER A 256 -26.34 -10.27 -8.34
CA SER A 256 -26.95 -10.52 -9.65
C SER A 256 -26.15 -9.89 -10.79
N TYR A 257 -25.70 -8.65 -10.62
CA TYR A 257 -24.88 -7.94 -11.60
C TYR A 257 -23.50 -8.59 -11.80
N LEU A 258 -22.78 -8.89 -10.71
CA LEU A 258 -21.45 -9.49 -10.77
C LEU A 258 -21.46 -10.89 -11.37
N ARG A 259 -22.50 -11.68 -11.09
CA ARG A 259 -22.68 -13.01 -11.71
C ARG A 259 -22.88 -12.92 -13.23
N LYS A 260 -23.62 -11.92 -13.71
CA LYS A 260 -23.92 -11.73 -15.14
C LYS A 260 -22.77 -11.09 -15.92
N SER A 261 -21.91 -10.30 -15.26
CA SER A 261 -20.89 -9.49 -15.94
C SER A 261 -19.47 -9.93 -15.60
N LYS A 262 -18.83 -10.70 -16.49
CA LYS A 262 -17.38 -11.00 -16.40
C LYS A 262 -16.55 -9.72 -16.39
N SER A 263 -16.94 -8.71 -17.17
CA SER A 263 -16.23 -7.43 -17.24
C SER A 263 -16.31 -6.66 -15.92
N ALA A 264 -17.45 -6.71 -15.21
CA ALA A 264 -17.56 -6.09 -13.89
C ALA A 264 -16.62 -6.75 -12.87
N ARG A 265 -16.57 -8.09 -12.86
CA ARG A 265 -15.64 -8.85 -12.01
C ARG A 265 -14.18 -8.49 -12.31
N MET A 266 -13.79 -8.47 -13.59
CA MET A 266 -12.43 -8.07 -13.98
C MET A 266 -12.10 -6.62 -13.57
N ARG A 267 -13.06 -5.69 -13.57
CA ARG A 267 -12.85 -4.31 -13.10
C ARG A 267 -12.71 -4.19 -11.58
N LEU A 268 -13.29 -5.11 -10.81
CA LEU A 268 -13.07 -5.16 -9.36
C LEU A 268 -11.67 -5.64 -9.05
N GLU A 269 -11.21 -6.68 -9.74
CA GLU A 269 -9.85 -7.21 -9.59
C GLU A 269 -8.78 -6.25 -10.15
N ASN A 270 -9.10 -5.57 -11.25
CA ASN A 270 -8.21 -4.66 -11.96
C ASN A 270 -8.93 -3.33 -12.24
N PRO A 271 -9.02 -2.44 -11.24
CA PRO A 271 -9.69 -1.17 -11.42
C PRO A 271 -8.99 -0.34 -12.51
N PRO A 272 -9.76 0.35 -13.38
CA PRO A 272 -9.16 1.20 -14.40
C PRO A 272 -8.37 2.32 -13.71
N LEU A 273 -7.20 2.67 -14.28
CA LEU A 273 -6.41 3.79 -13.82
C LEU A 273 -7.29 5.04 -13.67
N TYR A 274 -7.14 5.72 -12.54
CA TYR A 274 -7.84 6.97 -12.29
C TYR A 274 -7.56 7.95 -13.45
N LYS A 275 -8.63 8.40 -14.10
CA LYS A 275 -8.56 9.45 -15.11
C LYS A 275 -9.00 10.74 -14.45
N PRO A 276 -8.12 11.75 -14.27
CA PRO A 276 -8.52 13.03 -13.73
C PRO A 276 -9.67 13.59 -14.55
N GLN A 277 -10.70 14.10 -13.86
CA GLN A 277 -11.83 14.71 -14.54
C GLN A 277 -11.30 15.85 -15.42
N LYS A 278 -11.52 15.74 -16.73
CA LYS A 278 -11.18 16.81 -17.65
C LYS A 278 -11.88 18.08 -17.16
N GLN A 279 -11.12 19.14 -16.88
CA GLN A 279 -11.70 20.45 -16.64
C GLN A 279 -12.67 20.72 -17.78
N LYS A 280 -13.95 20.96 -17.44
CA LYS A 280 -14.94 21.39 -18.43
C LYS A 280 -14.37 22.66 -19.07
N LYS A 281 -13.89 22.56 -20.32
CA LYS A 281 -13.55 23.75 -21.10
C LYS A 281 -14.80 24.63 -21.07
N LYS A 282 -14.70 25.86 -20.55
CA LYS A 282 -15.71 26.89 -20.79
C LYS A 282 -16.00 26.83 -22.30
N GLY A 283 -17.24 26.54 -22.66
CA GLY A 283 -17.62 26.36 -24.06
C GLY A 283 -17.15 27.58 -24.85
N MET A 284 -16.69 27.37 -26.08
CA MET A 284 -16.18 28.42 -26.98
C MET A 284 -17.13 29.63 -27.11
N PHE A 285 -18.43 29.42 -26.86
CA PHE A 285 -19.46 30.44 -26.78
C PHE A 285 -19.30 31.40 -25.57
N ALA A 286 -18.89 30.92 -24.40
CA ALA A 286 -18.69 31.77 -23.22
C ALA A 286 -17.46 32.70 -23.39
N SER A 287 -16.39 32.18 -24.02
CA SER A 287 -15.22 32.99 -24.37
C SER A 287 -15.50 34.04 -25.46
N MET A 288 -16.50 33.80 -26.32
CA MET A 288 -16.86 34.75 -27.38
C MET A 288 -17.85 35.83 -26.91
N LEU A 289 -18.59 35.59 -25.82
CA LEU A 289 -19.50 36.54 -25.19
C LEU A 289 -18.88 37.34 -24.03
N GLY A 290 -17.60 37.12 -23.72
CA GLY A 290 -16.91 37.84 -22.64
C GLY A 290 -17.42 37.50 -21.23
N MET A 291 -17.85 36.25 -20.98
CA MET A 291 -18.25 35.75 -19.65
C MET A 291 -17.39 34.58 -19.15
#